data_AF-A0A952EZJ0-F1
#
_entry.id   AF-A0A952EZJ0-F1
#
_cell.length_a   1.000
_cell.length_b   1.000
_cell.length_c   1.000
_cell.angle_alpha   90.00
_cell.angle_beta   90.00
_cell.angle_gamma   90.00
#
_symmetry.space_group_name_H-M   'P 1'
#
loop_
_entity.id
_entity.type
_entity.pdbx_description
1 polymer ?
#
loop_
_entity_poly.entity_id
_entity_poly.type
_entity_poly.pdbx_seq_one_letter_code
_entity_poly.pdbx_strand_id
1 'polypeptide(L)'
;QIGYSCAGTVEFLVDARGDHVFIEMNPRIQVEHTVTEEVTDVDLVQSQLRIAAGETLADLGLTQESITLRGAALQCRITTEDPANEFRPDTGRITAYRTPGGAGVRLDGGTALGAEVGAHFDSLLVKLTCRGGDYAAAVARARRAVAEFRIRGVATNIPFLQAVLDDPDFRTGTLTTSFIEQRPHLRTVRSSADRGTKILKYLADVTVNKPHGQRPSTVYPADKLPPTELDASPPPGSRQRLLSLGPEAFADTLRAQPALAVTDTTFRDAHQSLLATRVRTTGLLAVAPHVARLTPQLLSIECWGGATYDVALRFLHEDPWERLAALRKAIPNICLPMLLRGRNT
;
A
#
# COMPACT_ATOMS: atom_id res chain seq x y z
N GLN A 1 49.65 13.20 -23.93
CA GLN A 1 49.06 13.27 -22.58
C GLN A 1 48.33 14.61 -22.47
N ILE A 2 47.06 14.63 -22.05
CA ILE A 2 46.23 15.86 -22.11
C ILE A 2 46.32 16.72 -20.83
N GLY A 3 47.02 16.27 -19.80
CA GLY A 3 47.18 17.02 -18.55
C GLY A 3 45.85 17.29 -17.82
N TYR A 4 44.91 16.35 -17.86
CA TYR A 4 43.60 16.50 -17.22
C TYR A 4 43.75 16.70 -15.70
N SER A 5 42.95 17.58 -15.13
CA SER A 5 42.96 17.93 -13.70
C SER A 5 41.54 17.93 -13.14
N CYS A 6 41.43 17.72 -11.82
CA CYS A 6 40.18 17.55 -11.09
C CYS A 6 39.40 16.28 -11.49
N ALA A 7 38.14 16.15 -11.08
CA ALA A 7 37.30 15.00 -11.44
C ALA A 7 36.72 15.14 -12.86
N GLY A 8 36.61 14.02 -13.56
CA GLY A 8 35.89 13.91 -14.82
C GLY A 8 35.53 12.46 -15.10
N THR A 9 34.52 12.27 -15.94
CA THR A 9 34.08 10.94 -16.38
C THR A 9 34.35 10.78 -17.86
N VAL A 10 34.88 9.63 -18.25
CA VAL A 10 34.99 9.22 -19.66
C VAL A 10 33.95 8.15 -19.89
N GLU A 11 33.09 8.36 -20.87
CA GLU A 11 31.96 7.49 -21.15
C GLU A 11 32.23 6.62 -22.39
N PHE A 12 31.80 5.37 -22.29
CA PHE A 12 31.93 4.36 -23.34
C PHE A 12 30.59 3.63 -23.54
N LEU A 13 30.30 3.23 -24.77
CA LEU A 13 29.31 2.18 -25.05
C LEU A 13 30.04 0.85 -25.16
N VAL A 14 29.46 -0.20 -24.57
CA VAL A 14 30.02 -1.56 -24.57
C VAL A 14 29.01 -2.51 -25.21
N ASP A 15 29.45 -3.31 -26.16
CA ASP A 15 28.62 -4.34 -26.80
C ASP A 15 28.65 -5.68 -26.03
N ALA A 16 27.85 -6.65 -26.45
CA ALA A 16 27.77 -7.97 -25.80
C ALA A 16 29.07 -8.80 -25.90
N ARG A 17 30.02 -8.41 -26.75
CA ARG A 17 31.33 -9.06 -26.92
C ARG A 17 32.41 -8.38 -26.07
N GLY A 18 32.09 -7.26 -25.42
CA GLY A 18 33.03 -6.47 -24.62
C GLY A 18 33.81 -5.43 -25.44
N ASP A 19 33.47 -5.25 -26.72
CA ASP A 19 34.04 -4.16 -27.53
C ASP A 19 33.48 -2.84 -26.99
N HIS A 20 34.37 -1.87 -26.76
CA HIS A 20 34.01 -0.57 -26.21
C HIS A 20 34.38 0.58 -27.14
N VAL A 21 33.48 1.56 -27.24
CA VAL A 21 33.67 2.78 -28.05
C VAL A 21 33.51 4.01 -27.16
N PHE A 22 34.49 4.91 -27.21
CA PHE A 22 34.41 6.21 -26.54
C PHE A 22 33.26 7.03 -27.13
N ILE A 23 32.48 7.67 -26.27
CA ILE A 23 31.39 8.57 -26.68
C ILE A 23 31.61 10.02 -26.25
N GLU A 24 31.94 10.25 -24.98
CA GLU A 24 32.11 11.60 -24.46
C GLU A 24 33.00 11.65 -23.22
N MET A 25 33.40 12.86 -22.87
CA MET A 25 34.03 13.16 -21.59
C MET A 25 33.25 14.26 -20.90
N ASN A 26 32.86 14.02 -19.66
CA ASN A 26 32.25 15.00 -18.77
C ASN A 26 33.32 15.61 -17.87
N PRO A 27 33.80 16.84 -18.15
CA PRO A 27 34.89 17.45 -17.39
C PRO A 27 34.43 18.08 -16.07
N ARG A 28 33.61 17.34 -15.31
CA ARG A 28 32.97 17.76 -14.06
C ARG A 28 32.54 16.54 -13.27
N ILE A 29 32.18 16.74 -12.00
CA ILE A 29 31.51 15.71 -11.22
C ILE A 29 30.12 15.39 -11.81
N GLN A 30 29.75 14.12 -11.78
CA GLN A 30 28.43 13.66 -12.21
C GLN A 30 27.51 13.44 -11.02
N VAL A 31 26.20 13.45 -11.27
CA VAL A 31 25.19 13.29 -10.22
C VAL A 31 25.30 11.90 -9.56
N GLU A 32 25.72 10.91 -10.33
CA GLU A 32 25.97 9.51 -10.01
C GLU A 32 27.29 9.23 -9.26
N HIS A 33 28.13 10.24 -9.01
CA HIS A 33 29.40 10.04 -8.28
C HIS A 33 29.23 9.28 -6.95
N THR A 34 28.08 9.43 -6.30
CA THR A 34 27.79 8.79 -5.01
C THR A 34 27.85 7.26 -5.06
N VAL A 35 27.57 6.61 -6.21
CA VAL A 35 27.75 5.14 -6.28
C VAL A 35 29.22 4.75 -6.25
N THR A 36 30.09 5.56 -6.87
CA THR A 36 31.54 5.36 -6.86
C THR A 36 32.08 5.55 -5.45
N GLU A 37 31.69 6.63 -4.76
CA GLU A 37 32.11 6.88 -3.38
C GLU A 37 31.74 5.71 -2.44
N GLU A 38 30.52 5.16 -2.58
CA GLU A 38 30.04 4.08 -1.72
C GLU A 38 30.79 2.75 -1.89
N VAL A 39 31.45 2.53 -3.03
CA VAL A 39 32.20 1.29 -3.32
C VAL A 39 33.71 1.47 -3.25
N THR A 40 34.23 2.69 -3.33
CA THR A 40 35.68 2.96 -3.21
C THR A 40 36.07 3.52 -1.84
N ASP A 41 35.10 4.02 -1.06
CA ASP A 41 35.32 4.82 0.16
C ASP A 41 36.16 6.10 -0.08
N VAL A 42 36.17 6.62 -1.32
CA VAL A 42 36.82 7.87 -1.68
C VAL A 42 35.78 8.98 -1.76
N ASP A 43 35.91 10.02 -0.94
CA ASP A 43 35.10 11.25 -1.06
C ASP A 43 35.61 12.07 -2.27
N LEU A 44 34.85 12.02 -3.35
CA LEU A 44 35.23 12.61 -4.62
C LEU A 44 35.10 14.14 -4.56
N VAL A 45 34.10 14.67 -3.86
CA VAL A 45 33.90 16.13 -3.73
C VAL A 45 35.02 16.74 -2.89
N GLN A 46 35.38 16.12 -1.76
CA GLN A 46 36.52 16.54 -0.96
C GLN A 46 37.83 16.45 -1.75
N SER A 47 38.03 15.37 -2.51
CA SER A 47 39.22 15.19 -3.35
C SER A 47 39.34 16.31 -4.39
N GLN A 48 38.24 16.71 -5.04
CA GLN A 48 38.23 17.84 -5.97
C GLN A 48 38.70 19.14 -5.30
N LEU A 49 38.22 19.44 -4.09
CA LEU A 49 38.59 20.65 -3.36
C LEU A 49 40.07 20.65 -2.97
N ARG A 50 40.60 19.51 -2.51
CA ARG A 50 42.02 19.37 -2.14
C ARG A 50 42.95 19.47 -3.35
N ILE A 51 42.57 18.85 -4.47
CA ILE A 51 43.31 19.00 -5.74
C ILE A 51 43.31 20.46 -6.21
N ALA A 52 42.17 21.15 -6.12
CA ALA A 52 42.07 22.56 -6.45
C ALA A 52 42.93 23.45 -5.51
N ALA A 53 43.18 23.00 -4.28
CA ALA A 53 44.08 23.65 -3.33
C ALA A 53 45.57 23.35 -3.58
N GLY A 54 45.90 22.54 -4.59
CA GLY A 54 47.27 22.22 -5.00
C GLY A 54 47.80 20.87 -4.52
N GLU A 55 47.00 20.08 -3.81
CA GLU A 55 47.38 18.71 -3.45
C GLU A 55 47.39 17.78 -4.67
N THR A 56 48.29 16.81 -4.68
CA THR A 56 48.34 15.75 -5.70
C THR A 56 47.55 14.53 -5.25
N LEU A 57 47.19 13.62 -6.18
CA LEU A 57 46.56 12.34 -5.81
C LEU A 57 47.40 11.53 -4.80
N ALA A 58 48.74 11.62 -4.87
CA ALA A 58 49.63 10.98 -3.91
C ALA A 58 49.51 11.58 -2.50
N ASP A 59 49.35 12.90 -2.38
CA ASP A 59 49.11 13.58 -1.08
C ASP A 59 47.74 13.19 -0.48
N LEU A 60 46.77 12.86 -1.33
CA LEU A 60 45.48 12.29 -0.94
C LEU A 60 45.57 10.79 -0.57
N GLY A 61 46.70 10.13 -0.80
CA GLY A 61 46.86 8.68 -0.64
C GLY A 61 46.13 7.87 -1.72
N LEU A 62 45.75 8.49 -2.85
CA LEU A 62 45.03 7.87 -3.95
C LEU A 62 46.01 7.39 -5.03
N THR A 63 46.44 6.13 -4.93
CA THR A 63 47.15 5.44 -6.01
C THR A 63 46.28 4.34 -6.61
N GLN A 64 46.55 3.94 -7.85
CA GLN A 64 45.75 2.92 -8.53
C GLN A 64 45.72 1.59 -7.77
N GLU A 65 46.80 1.25 -7.06
CA GLU A 65 46.95 0.03 -6.28
C GLU A 65 46.18 0.08 -4.95
N SER A 66 45.94 1.29 -4.42
CA SER A 66 45.19 1.50 -3.17
C SER A 66 43.68 1.45 -3.35
N ILE A 67 43.19 1.68 -4.57
CA ILE A 67 41.75 1.76 -4.87
C ILE A 67 41.21 0.34 -5.07
N THR A 68 40.33 -0.08 -4.16
CA THR A 68 39.66 -1.39 -4.21
C THR A 68 38.15 -1.20 -4.25
N LEU A 69 37.45 -1.99 -5.05
CA LEU A 69 35.99 -2.02 -5.05
C LEU A 69 35.46 -2.87 -3.88
N ARG A 70 34.50 -2.31 -3.14
CA ARG A 70 33.83 -2.96 -2.02
C ARG A 70 32.35 -3.14 -2.35
N GLY A 71 31.99 -4.37 -2.69
CA GLY A 71 30.60 -4.74 -2.97
C GLY A 71 30.02 -4.02 -4.17
N ALA A 72 28.78 -3.53 -4.04
CA ALA A 72 28.08 -2.82 -5.11
C ALA A 72 27.22 -1.68 -4.56
N ALA A 73 26.95 -0.67 -5.38
CA ALA A 73 26.04 0.41 -5.05
C ALA A 73 25.09 0.72 -6.21
N LEU A 74 23.90 1.21 -5.85
CA LEU A 74 22.84 1.57 -6.78
C LEU A 74 22.29 2.95 -6.41
N GLN A 75 22.11 3.84 -7.39
CA GLN A 75 21.42 5.11 -7.19
C GLN A 75 20.05 5.11 -7.87
N CYS A 76 19.04 5.58 -7.15
CA CYS A 76 17.74 5.96 -7.68
C CYS A 76 17.53 7.47 -7.49
N ARG A 77 17.12 8.17 -8.54
CA ARG A 77 16.71 9.57 -8.44
C ARG A 77 15.20 9.62 -8.22
N ILE A 78 14.78 10.11 -7.07
CA ILE A 78 13.37 10.33 -6.77
C ILE A 78 13.00 11.72 -7.30
N THR A 79 12.06 11.78 -8.24
CA THR A 79 11.63 13.01 -8.92
C THR A 79 10.13 13.25 -8.74
N THR A 80 9.63 14.43 -9.13
CA THR A 80 8.18 14.70 -9.23
C THR A 80 7.54 14.28 -10.54
N GLU A 81 8.26 13.55 -11.40
CA GLU A 81 7.73 13.05 -12.67
C GLU A 81 6.65 12.00 -12.41
N ASP A 82 5.49 12.16 -13.04
CA ASP A 82 4.38 11.21 -12.92
C ASP A 82 4.41 10.17 -14.05
N PRO A 83 4.73 8.89 -13.79
CA PRO A 83 4.76 7.86 -14.83
C PRO A 83 3.39 7.62 -15.48
N ALA A 84 2.28 7.94 -14.80
CA ALA A 84 0.93 7.83 -15.35
C ALA A 84 0.57 9.00 -16.29
N ASN A 85 1.38 10.07 -16.28
CA ASN A 85 1.19 11.27 -17.08
C ASN A 85 2.46 11.58 -17.89
N GLU A 86 2.97 10.54 -18.57
CA GLU A 86 4.11 10.63 -19.50
C GLU A 86 5.39 11.21 -18.85
N PHE A 87 5.61 10.94 -17.56
CA PHE A 87 6.74 11.45 -16.78
C PHE A 87 6.78 12.99 -16.73
N ARG A 88 5.65 13.67 -16.93
CA ARG A 88 5.57 15.11 -16.74
C ARG A 88 5.86 15.46 -15.26
N PRO A 89 6.74 16.41 -14.97
CA PRO A 89 6.98 16.90 -13.61
C PRO A 89 5.71 17.50 -13.01
N ASP A 90 5.34 17.03 -11.83
CA ASP A 90 4.29 17.63 -11.01
C ASP A 90 4.84 18.78 -10.17
N THR A 91 3.97 19.72 -9.83
CA THR A 91 4.28 20.94 -9.09
C THR A 91 3.34 21.10 -7.90
N GLY A 92 3.82 21.77 -6.86
CA GLY A 92 3.00 22.10 -5.70
C GLY A 92 3.70 21.83 -4.38
N ARG A 93 2.93 21.90 -3.29
CA ARG A 93 3.46 21.82 -1.94
C ARG A 93 3.55 20.39 -1.44
N ILE A 94 4.70 20.01 -0.91
CA ILE A 94 4.89 18.72 -0.25
C ILE A 94 4.19 18.75 1.12
N THR A 95 3.16 17.91 1.27
CA THR A 95 2.31 17.83 2.47
C THR A 95 2.73 16.73 3.44
N ALA A 96 3.52 15.76 2.97
CA ALA A 96 4.22 14.79 3.81
C ALA A 96 5.51 14.39 3.12
N TYR A 97 6.59 14.30 3.89
CA TYR A 97 7.90 13.84 3.43
C TYR A 97 8.53 12.95 4.49
N ARG A 98 8.59 11.65 4.24
CA ARG A 98 9.32 10.69 5.06
C ARG A 98 10.27 9.90 4.18
N THR A 99 11.53 9.89 4.58
CA THR A 99 12.61 9.22 3.87
C THR A 99 12.96 7.90 4.55
N PRO A 100 13.51 6.93 3.82
CA PRO A 100 14.08 5.72 4.40
C PRO A 100 15.37 6.05 5.19
N GLY A 101 15.90 5.04 5.88
CA GLY A 101 17.20 5.13 6.54
C GLY A 101 17.82 3.76 6.77
N GLY A 102 18.74 3.67 7.73
CA GLY A 102 19.38 2.41 8.13
C GLY A 102 20.65 2.08 7.35
N ALA A 103 21.28 0.96 7.71
CA ALA A 103 22.60 0.59 7.19
C ALA A 103 22.61 0.42 5.66
N GLY A 104 23.59 1.07 5.01
CA GLY A 104 23.79 1.02 3.57
C GLY A 104 22.78 1.85 2.76
N VAL A 105 22.12 2.83 3.38
CA VAL A 105 21.24 3.80 2.73
C VAL A 105 21.82 5.21 2.92
N ARG A 106 22.10 5.87 1.80
CA ARG A 106 22.56 7.26 1.71
C ARG A 106 21.50 8.08 0.98
N LEU A 107 21.28 9.30 1.46
CA LEU A 107 20.33 10.24 0.88
C LEU A 107 21.04 11.57 0.63
N ASP A 108 20.99 12.04 -0.61
CA ASP A 108 21.49 13.36 -1.02
C ASP A 108 20.31 14.12 -1.64
N GLY A 109 19.71 15.04 -0.88
CA GLY A 109 18.55 15.82 -1.33
C GLY A 109 18.39 17.11 -0.54
N GLY A 110 17.73 18.09 -1.14
CA GLY A 110 17.50 19.42 -0.54
C GLY A 110 16.05 19.68 -0.15
N THR A 111 15.15 18.71 -0.37
CA THR A 111 13.72 18.92 -0.16
C THR A 111 13.28 18.61 1.27
N ALA A 112 12.35 19.41 1.79
CA ALA A 112 11.80 19.26 3.13
C ALA A 112 10.26 19.28 3.11
N LEU A 113 9.66 18.86 4.23
CA LEU A 113 8.23 19.01 4.47
C LEU A 113 7.81 20.49 4.30
N GLY A 114 6.75 20.74 3.54
CA GLY A 114 6.23 22.07 3.28
C GLY A 114 6.91 22.82 2.13
N ALA A 115 7.97 22.27 1.53
CA ALA A 115 8.61 22.86 0.36
C ALA A 115 7.65 22.90 -0.85
N GLU A 116 7.82 23.94 -1.66
CA GLU A 116 7.06 24.16 -2.88
C GLU A 116 7.90 23.80 -4.10
N VAL A 117 7.42 22.84 -4.89
CA VAL A 117 8.08 22.42 -6.13
C VAL A 117 7.54 23.26 -7.27
N GLY A 118 8.39 24.10 -7.85
CA GLY A 118 8.09 24.91 -9.03
C GLY A 118 8.46 24.23 -10.33
N ALA A 119 7.97 24.77 -11.46
CA ALA A 119 8.25 24.24 -12.81
C ALA A 119 9.56 24.74 -13.45
N HIS A 120 10.34 25.56 -12.74
CA HIS A 120 11.48 26.29 -13.32
C HIS A 120 12.81 25.54 -13.27
N PHE A 121 12.90 24.47 -12.49
CA PHE A 121 14.12 23.69 -12.29
C PHE A 121 13.84 22.19 -12.51
N ASP A 122 14.88 21.38 -12.44
CA ASP A 122 14.75 19.92 -12.45
C ASP A 122 13.81 19.46 -11.30
N SER A 123 13.07 18.39 -11.59
CA SER A 123 12.10 17.72 -10.74
C SER A 123 12.71 16.85 -9.64
N LEU A 124 14.05 16.81 -9.52
CA LEU A 124 14.77 16.01 -8.54
C LEU A 124 14.43 16.43 -7.10
N LEU A 125 13.91 15.48 -6.32
CA LEU A 125 13.65 15.63 -4.89
C LEU A 125 14.82 15.15 -4.05
N VAL A 126 15.26 13.91 -4.29
CA VAL A 126 16.33 13.27 -3.51
C VAL A 126 16.98 12.15 -4.31
N LYS A 127 18.29 12.02 -4.19
CA LYS A 127 19.04 10.87 -4.66
C LYS A 127 19.11 9.85 -3.54
N LEU A 128 18.64 8.65 -3.80
CA LEU A 128 18.76 7.50 -2.92
C LEU A 128 19.90 6.63 -3.43
N THR A 129 20.98 6.50 -2.66
CA THR A 129 22.04 5.54 -2.95
C THR A 129 22.00 4.40 -1.94
N CYS A 130 22.02 3.16 -2.42
CA CYS A 130 22.00 1.97 -1.60
C CYS A 130 23.23 1.11 -1.90
N ARG A 131 24.00 0.73 -0.86
CA ARG A 131 25.16 -0.15 -1.01
C ARG A 131 24.95 -1.55 -0.43
N GLY A 132 25.62 -2.52 -1.03
CA GLY A 132 25.53 -3.96 -0.77
C GLY A 132 26.90 -4.61 -0.66
N GLY A 133 26.96 -5.75 0.05
CA GLY A 133 28.14 -6.63 -0.06
C GLY A 133 28.26 -7.24 -1.47
N ASP A 134 27.16 -7.25 -2.21
CA ASP A 134 27.05 -7.60 -3.62
C ASP A 134 25.90 -6.79 -4.27
N TYR A 135 25.71 -6.98 -5.58
CA TYR A 135 24.64 -6.33 -6.34
C TYR A 135 23.24 -6.68 -5.82
N ALA A 136 23.00 -7.96 -5.52
CA ALA A 136 21.70 -8.43 -5.05
C ALA A 136 21.30 -7.75 -3.73
N ALA A 137 22.24 -7.56 -2.80
CA ALA A 137 22.02 -6.86 -1.54
C ALA A 137 21.78 -5.35 -1.76
N ALA A 138 22.49 -4.72 -2.69
CA ALA A 138 22.25 -3.31 -3.04
C ALA A 138 20.83 -3.11 -3.62
N VAL A 139 20.41 -3.98 -4.54
CA VAL A 139 19.05 -3.97 -5.10
C VAL A 139 17.99 -4.25 -4.03
N ALA A 140 18.20 -5.24 -3.17
CA ALA A 140 17.27 -5.53 -2.07
C ALA A 140 17.09 -4.34 -1.12
N ARG A 141 18.19 -3.63 -0.79
CA ARG A 141 18.12 -2.40 0.00
C ARG A 141 17.40 -1.28 -0.74
N ALA A 142 17.66 -1.08 -2.03
CA ALA A 142 16.98 -0.10 -2.86
C ALA A 142 15.47 -0.35 -2.91
N ARG A 143 15.03 -1.60 -3.13
CA ARG A 143 13.61 -1.98 -3.12
C ARG A 143 12.91 -1.57 -1.82
N ARG A 144 13.53 -1.91 -0.69
CA ARG A 144 13.02 -1.58 0.65
C ARG A 144 13.00 -0.07 0.88
N ALA A 145 14.09 0.63 0.57
CA ALA A 145 14.21 2.07 0.77
C ALA A 145 13.21 2.85 -0.11
N VAL A 146 13.04 2.48 -1.39
CA VAL A 146 12.03 3.06 -2.29
C VAL A 146 10.61 2.81 -1.75
N ALA A 147 10.32 1.62 -1.21
CA ALA A 147 9.02 1.30 -0.62
C ALA A 147 8.72 2.01 0.71
N GLU A 148 9.74 2.45 1.44
CA GLU A 148 9.60 3.17 2.71
C GLU A 148 9.29 4.66 2.52
N PHE A 149 9.66 5.26 1.38
CA PHE A 149 9.34 6.66 1.09
C PHE A 149 7.84 6.95 1.23
N ARG A 150 7.51 8.06 1.91
CA ARG A 150 6.17 8.62 1.91
C ARG A 150 6.26 10.08 1.52
N ILE A 151 5.96 10.34 0.25
CA ILE A 151 5.85 11.68 -0.32
C ILE A 151 4.38 11.90 -0.66
N ARG A 152 3.85 13.06 -0.28
CA ARG A 152 2.46 13.48 -0.51
C ARG A 152 2.41 14.94 -0.93
N GLY A 153 1.39 15.31 -1.69
CA GLY A 153 1.17 16.67 -2.20
C GLY A 153 1.63 16.86 -3.65
N VAL A 154 2.54 16.00 -4.13
CA VAL A 154 2.98 15.91 -5.54
C VAL A 154 3.07 14.44 -5.95
N ALA A 155 2.94 14.17 -7.25
CA ALA A 155 3.28 12.89 -7.85
C ALA A 155 4.79 12.62 -7.79
N THR A 156 5.18 11.37 -7.94
CA THR A 156 6.60 10.96 -7.94
C THR A 156 6.85 9.77 -8.85
N ASN A 157 8.08 9.61 -9.32
CA ASN A 157 8.50 8.44 -10.11
C ASN A 157 8.70 7.15 -9.29
N ILE A 158 8.41 7.15 -7.99
CA ILE A 158 8.56 5.98 -7.08
C ILE A 158 7.90 4.70 -7.63
N PRO A 159 6.65 4.71 -8.12
CA PRO A 159 6.02 3.49 -8.64
C PRO A 159 6.78 2.89 -9.84
N PHE A 160 7.36 3.73 -10.69
CA PHE A 160 8.20 3.29 -11.80
C PHE A 160 9.50 2.66 -11.30
N LEU A 161 10.17 3.28 -10.34
CA LEU A 161 11.38 2.73 -9.73
C LEU A 161 11.11 1.39 -9.04
N GLN A 162 9.95 1.23 -8.38
CA GLN A 162 9.54 -0.05 -7.80
C GLN A 162 9.39 -1.13 -8.87
N ALA A 163 8.76 -0.81 -10.00
CA ALA A 163 8.62 -1.75 -11.12
C ALA A 163 9.98 -2.16 -11.69
N VAL A 164 10.89 -1.21 -11.92
CA VAL A 164 12.26 -1.47 -12.41
C VAL A 164 13.02 -2.38 -11.44
N LEU A 165 12.98 -2.08 -10.14
CA LEU A 165 13.70 -2.84 -9.12
C LEU A 165 13.11 -4.24 -8.88
N ASP A 166 11.84 -4.46 -9.23
CA ASP A 166 11.17 -5.75 -9.13
C ASP A 166 11.39 -6.64 -10.37
N ASP A 167 11.83 -6.06 -11.50
CA ASP A 167 12.06 -6.77 -12.76
C ASP A 167 13.18 -7.82 -12.62
N PRO A 168 12.97 -9.08 -13.10
CA PRO A 168 13.97 -10.13 -13.00
C PRO A 168 15.31 -9.79 -13.65
N ASP A 169 15.31 -9.16 -14.83
CA ASP A 169 16.53 -8.89 -15.59
C ASP A 169 17.33 -7.74 -14.98
N PHE A 170 16.63 -6.77 -14.36
CA PHE A 170 17.29 -5.78 -13.52
C PHE A 170 17.97 -6.46 -12.33
N ARG A 171 17.29 -7.38 -11.65
CA ARG A 171 17.84 -8.07 -10.47
C ARG A 171 19.03 -8.97 -10.79
N THR A 172 19.14 -9.49 -12.01
CA THR A 172 20.32 -10.27 -12.46
C THR A 172 21.43 -9.40 -13.04
N GLY A 173 21.22 -8.08 -13.19
CA GLY A 173 22.19 -7.16 -13.79
C GLY A 173 22.30 -7.28 -15.30
N THR A 174 21.37 -7.96 -15.96
CA THR A 174 21.36 -8.15 -17.42
C THR A 174 20.67 -6.95 -18.08
N LEU A 175 21.41 -5.85 -18.21
CA LEU A 175 20.87 -4.56 -18.62
C LEU A 175 21.48 -4.08 -19.94
N THR A 176 20.65 -3.45 -20.77
CA THR A 176 21.05 -2.73 -21.98
C THR A 176 20.41 -1.34 -21.98
N THR A 177 20.89 -0.44 -22.84
CA THR A 177 20.30 0.91 -22.99
C THR A 177 18.84 0.87 -23.43
N SER A 178 18.40 -0.21 -24.08
CA SER A 178 17.00 -0.42 -24.50
C SER A 178 16.12 -1.08 -23.43
N PHE A 179 16.64 -1.38 -22.23
CA PHE A 179 15.93 -2.15 -21.19
C PHE A 179 14.52 -1.62 -20.89
N ILE A 180 14.39 -0.30 -20.71
CA ILE A 180 13.12 0.37 -20.37
C ILE A 180 12.19 0.40 -21.59
N GLU A 181 12.71 0.72 -22.78
CA GLU A 181 11.93 0.81 -24.02
C GLU A 181 11.26 -0.53 -24.37
N GLN A 182 11.96 -1.64 -24.14
CA GLN A 182 11.47 -3.00 -24.38
C GLN A 182 10.42 -3.45 -23.35
N ARG A 183 10.19 -2.69 -22.27
CA ARG A 183 9.30 -3.05 -21.15
C ARG A 183 8.29 -1.94 -20.86
N PRO A 184 7.33 -1.68 -21.77
CA PRO A 184 6.32 -0.63 -21.58
C PRO A 184 5.47 -0.82 -20.32
N HIS A 185 5.33 -2.06 -19.84
CA HIS A 185 4.62 -2.39 -18.59
C HIS A 185 5.30 -1.81 -17.34
N LEU A 186 6.58 -1.44 -17.36
CA LEU A 186 7.21 -0.75 -16.22
C LEU A 186 6.60 0.63 -15.97
N ARG A 187 5.93 1.21 -16.99
CA ARG A 187 5.24 2.50 -16.90
C ARG A 187 3.80 2.37 -16.39
N THR A 188 3.24 1.17 -16.30
CA THR A 188 1.85 0.98 -15.84
C THR A 188 1.80 0.99 -14.31
N VAL A 189 1.33 2.11 -13.76
CA VAL A 189 1.35 2.38 -12.33
C VAL A 189 0.37 1.49 -11.56
N ARG A 190 0.87 0.73 -10.58
CA ARG A 190 0.04 0.23 -9.47
C ARG A 190 -0.11 1.36 -8.46
N SER A 191 -1.26 2.02 -8.44
CA SER A 191 -1.53 3.08 -7.47
C SER A 191 -1.72 2.49 -6.06
N SER A 192 -1.10 3.13 -5.07
CA SER A 192 -1.34 2.77 -3.67
C SER A 192 -2.81 3.03 -3.32
N ALA A 193 -3.45 2.12 -2.57
CA ALA A 193 -4.83 2.31 -2.12
C ALA A 193 -5.02 3.53 -1.20
N ASP A 194 -3.92 4.06 -0.63
CA ASP A 194 -3.86 5.27 0.21
C ASP A 194 -4.90 5.29 1.35
N ARG A 195 -5.11 4.12 1.98
CA ARG A 195 -6.17 3.88 2.98
C ARG A 195 -6.12 4.86 4.16
N GLY A 196 -4.92 5.17 4.66
CA GLY A 196 -4.74 6.09 5.79
C GLY A 196 -5.24 7.51 5.48
N THR A 197 -4.82 8.07 4.35
CA THR A 197 -5.26 9.41 3.91
C THR A 197 -6.77 9.45 3.67
N LYS A 198 -7.35 8.41 3.05
CA LYS A 198 -8.79 8.33 2.80
C LYS A 198 -9.59 8.32 4.12
N ILE A 199 -9.15 7.56 5.12
CA ILE A 199 -9.80 7.55 6.45
C ILE A 199 -9.68 8.91 7.12
N LEU A 200 -8.51 9.54 7.09
CA LEU A 200 -8.33 10.88 7.69
C LEU A 200 -9.20 11.94 7.01
N LYS A 201 -9.31 11.90 5.68
CA LYS A 201 -10.22 12.78 4.92
C LYS A 201 -11.68 12.57 5.34
N TYR A 202 -12.12 11.32 5.43
CA TYR A 202 -13.48 11.00 5.90
C TYR A 202 -13.74 11.49 7.32
N LEU A 203 -12.80 11.25 8.25
CA LEU A 203 -12.92 11.71 9.63
C LEU A 203 -12.96 13.23 9.74
N ALA A 204 -12.10 13.94 8.99
CA ALA A 204 -12.09 15.40 8.96
C ALA A 204 -13.43 15.96 8.43
N ASP A 205 -13.92 15.43 7.31
CA ASP A 205 -15.19 15.82 6.71
C ASP A 205 -16.36 15.63 7.68
N VAL A 206 -16.51 14.42 8.23
CA VAL A 206 -17.62 14.12 9.16
C VAL A 206 -17.52 14.91 10.47
N THR A 207 -16.31 15.18 10.96
CA THR A 207 -16.10 15.94 12.21
C THR A 207 -16.43 17.42 12.05
N VAL A 208 -16.01 18.03 10.94
CA VAL A 208 -16.19 19.46 10.67
C VAL A 208 -17.58 19.74 10.14
N ASN A 209 -17.98 19.05 9.07
CA ASN A 209 -19.23 19.33 8.35
C ASN A 209 -20.46 18.71 9.02
N LYS A 210 -20.27 17.68 9.86
CA LYS A 210 -21.35 16.98 10.59
C LYS A 210 -22.58 16.75 9.69
N PRO A 211 -22.45 16.06 8.55
CA PRO A 211 -23.50 15.95 7.53
C PRO A 211 -24.78 15.27 8.04
N HIS A 212 -24.72 14.63 9.21
CA HIS A 212 -25.85 13.96 9.86
C HIS A 212 -26.20 14.57 11.24
N GLY A 213 -25.74 15.80 11.51
CA GLY A 213 -25.99 16.50 12.76
C GLY A 213 -25.11 16.04 13.93
N GLN A 214 -25.51 16.41 15.14
CA GLN A 214 -24.79 16.05 16.36
C GLN A 214 -25.03 14.58 16.71
N ARG A 215 -24.02 13.95 17.31
CA ARG A 215 -24.12 12.58 17.81
C ARG A 215 -25.25 12.50 18.86
N PRO A 216 -26.26 11.64 18.67
CA PRO A 216 -27.44 11.63 19.53
C PRO A 216 -27.23 10.90 20.88
N SER A 217 -26.21 10.05 21.00
CA SER A 217 -25.95 9.27 22.22
C SER A 217 -24.49 8.86 22.34
N THR A 218 -23.96 8.86 23.57
CA THR A 218 -22.63 8.35 23.92
C THR A 218 -22.60 6.82 24.13
N VAL A 219 -23.77 6.20 24.29
CA VAL A 219 -23.91 4.75 24.52
C VAL A 219 -23.55 3.97 23.25
N TYR A 220 -22.74 2.93 23.40
CA TYR A 220 -22.38 1.99 22.35
C TYR A 220 -23.17 0.68 22.48
N PRO A 221 -23.48 -0.02 21.36
CA PRO A 221 -24.14 -1.32 21.43
C PRO A 221 -23.44 -2.34 22.33
N ALA A 222 -22.10 -2.28 22.39
CA ALA A 222 -21.29 -3.16 23.22
C ALA A 222 -21.57 -3.01 24.71
N ASP A 223 -21.97 -1.81 25.17
CA ASP A 223 -22.20 -1.51 26.59
C ASP A 223 -23.39 -2.28 27.18
N LYS A 224 -24.27 -2.83 26.33
CA LYS A 224 -25.48 -3.56 26.73
C LYS A 224 -25.39 -5.06 26.45
N LEU A 225 -24.24 -5.55 25.99
CA LEU A 225 -24.08 -6.98 25.71
C LEU A 225 -24.05 -7.76 27.02
N PRO A 226 -24.78 -8.89 27.11
CA PRO A 226 -24.71 -9.75 28.29
C PRO A 226 -23.33 -10.42 28.37
N PRO A 227 -22.84 -10.75 29.58
CA PRO A 227 -21.67 -11.61 29.71
C PRO A 227 -21.96 -12.96 29.02
N THR A 228 -21.09 -13.37 28.11
CA THR A 228 -21.27 -14.60 27.33
C THR A 228 -19.91 -15.19 26.99
N GLU A 229 -19.74 -16.49 27.23
CA GLU A 229 -18.53 -17.23 26.86
C GLU A 229 -18.42 -17.36 25.33
N LEU A 230 -17.55 -16.55 24.71
CA LEU A 230 -17.41 -16.49 23.25
C LEU A 230 -16.38 -17.48 22.66
N ASP A 231 -15.59 -18.15 23.50
CA ASP A 231 -14.51 -19.05 23.05
C ASP A 231 -14.99 -20.46 22.68
N ALA A 232 -16.03 -20.98 23.35
CA ALA A 232 -16.61 -22.29 23.03
C ALA A 232 -17.40 -22.24 21.71
N SER A 233 -17.75 -23.34 21.03
CA SER A 233 -18.69 -23.27 19.90
C SER A 233 -20.14 -23.00 20.37
N PRO A 234 -20.98 -22.25 19.62
CA PRO A 234 -22.37 -22.10 19.99
C PRO A 234 -23.13 -23.44 19.87
N PRO A 235 -24.19 -23.66 20.67
CA PRO A 235 -24.98 -24.90 20.60
C PRO A 235 -25.55 -25.14 19.19
N PRO A 236 -25.66 -26.40 18.72
CA PRO A 236 -26.30 -26.71 17.45
C PRO A 236 -27.71 -26.13 17.34
N GLY A 237 -28.03 -25.49 16.22
CA GLY A 237 -29.30 -24.78 16.02
C GLY A 237 -30.07 -25.27 14.80
N SER A 238 -30.95 -24.43 14.27
CA SER A 238 -31.76 -24.74 13.08
C SER A 238 -30.92 -25.06 11.85
N ARG A 239 -29.72 -24.50 11.69
CA ARG A 239 -28.84 -24.80 10.55
C ARG A 239 -28.34 -26.24 10.58
N GLN A 240 -27.86 -26.73 11.73
CA GLN A 240 -27.40 -28.11 11.84
C GLN A 240 -28.55 -29.08 11.55
N ARG A 241 -29.75 -28.81 12.09
CA ARG A 241 -30.95 -29.60 11.80
C ARG A 241 -31.31 -29.62 10.32
N LEU A 242 -31.29 -28.47 9.66
CA LEU A 242 -31.56 -28.38 8.21
C LEU A 242 -30.52 -29.17 7.39
N LEU A 243 -29.24 -29.07 7.74
CA LEU A 243 -28.16 -29.78 7.04
C LEU A 243 -28.24 -31.30 7.24
N SER A 244 -28.65 -31.76 8.44
CA SER A 244 -28.74 -33.18 8.74
C SER A 244 -30.00 -33.84 8.17
N LEU A 245 -31.14 -33.13 8.22
CA LEU A 245 -32.45 -33.68 7.82
C LEU A 245 -32.76 -33.46 6.33
N GLY A 246 -32.19 -32.41 5.73
CA GLY A 246 -32.67 -31.91 4.45
C GLY A 246 -33.97 -31.10 4.57
N PRO A 247 -34.36 -30.36 3.52
CA PRO A 247 -35.45 -29.38 3.58
C PRO A 247 -36.83 -29.98 3.84
N GLU A 248 -37.15 -31.12 3.24
CA GLU A 248 -38.47 -31.77 3.37
C GLU A 248 -38.70 -32.26 4.80
N ALA A 249 -37.80 -33.10 5.32
CA ALA A 249 -37.90 -33.60 6.69
C ALA A 249 -37.77 -32.50 7.75
N PHE A 250 -36.99 -31.44 7.47
CA PHE A 250 -36.96 -30.25 8.32
C PHE A 250 -38.33 -29.56 8.40
N ALA A 251 -39.03 -29.42 7.27
CA ALA A 251 -40.37 -28.84 7.23
C ALA A 251 -41.41 -29.73 7.94
N ASP A 252 -41.34 -31.04 7.78
CA ASP A 252 -42.25 -31.97 8.47
C ASP A 252 -42.03 -31.95 9.98
N THR A 253 -40.77 -31.94 10.42
CA THR A 253 -40.42 -31.78 11.84
C THR A 253 -40.94 -30.46 12.40
N LEU A 254 -40.83 -29.37 11.63
CA LEU A 254 -41.34 -28.05 12.02
C LEU A 254 -42.87 -28.00 12.14
N ARG A 255 -43.61 -28.76 11.30
CA ARG A 255 -45.07 -28.87 11.41
C ARG A 255 -45.51 -29.74 12.58
N ALA A 256 -44.71 -30.74 12.95
CA ALA A 256 -45.02 -31.67 14.02
C ALA A 256 -44.70 -31.14 15.42
N GLN A 257 -43.81 -30.14 15.55
CA GLN A 257 -43.47 -29.60 16.87
C GLN A 257 -44.64 -28.80 17.48
N PRO A 258 -44.88 -28.92 18.80
CA PRO A 258 -45.93 -28.16 19.48
C PRO A 258 -45.54 -26.70 19.75
N ALA A 259 -44.23 -26.41 19.83
CA ALA A 259 -43.74 -25.07 20.14
C ALA A 259 -43.82 -24.13 18.92
N LEU A 260 -44.16 -22.86 19.16
CA LEU A 260 -44.12 -21.83 18.13
C LEU A 260 -42.67 -21.57 17.69
N ALA A 261 -42.41 -21.70 16.40
CA ALA A 261 -41.15 -21.31 15.80
C ALA A 261 -41.08 -19.80 15.58
N VAL A 262 -39.94 -19.20 15.92
CA VAL A 262 -39.72 -17.75 15.84
C VAL A 262 -38.56 -17.44 14.89
N THR A 263 -38.79 -16.47 14.00
CA THR A 263 -37.75 -15.84 13.19
C THR A 263 -37.49 -14.44 13.74
N ASP A 264 -36.23 -14.17 14.07
CA ASP A 264 -35.79 -12.83 14.47
C ASP A 264 -35.57 -11.96 13.23
N THR A 265 -36.25 -10.81 13.16
CA THR A 265 -36.14 -9.84 12.06
C THR A 265 -35.28 -8.62 12.41
N THR A 266 -34.65 -8.61 13.59
CA THR A 266 -33.81 -7.51 14.08
C THR A 266 -32.68 -7.16 13.12
N PHE A 267 -32.15 -8.14 12.39
CA PHE A 267 -31.04 -7.96 11.46
C PHE A 267 -31.48 -7.44 10.08
N ARG A 268 -32.79 -7.37 9.79
CA ARG A 268 -33.34 -6.97 8.48
C ARG A 268 -34.59 -6.10 8.62
N ASP A 269 -35.78 -6.70 8.76
CA ASP A 269 -37.04 -5.96 8.62
C ASP A 269 -37.29 -4.91 9.70
N ALA A 270 -36.84 -5.19 10.94
CA ALA A 270 -37.09 -4.30 12.07
C ALA A 270 -36.47 -2.92 11.84
N HIS A 271 -35.18 -2.89 11.47
CA HIS A 271 -34.49 -1.63 11.20
C HIS A 271 -34.81 -1.06 9.81
N GLN A 272 -35.22 -1.89 8.85
CA GLN A 272 -35.80 -1.39 7.60
C GLN A 272 -37.05 -0.54 7.87
N SER A 273 -37.86 -0.95 8.85
CA SER A 273 -39.11 -0.27 9.21
C SER A 273 -38.89 0.95 10.11
N LEU A 274 -38.01 0.84 11.12
CA LEU A 274 -37.86 1.86 12.16
C LEU A 274 -36.70 2.83 11.92
N LEU A 275 -35.64 2.38 11.25
CA LEU A 275 -34.36 3.09 11.15
C LEU A 275 -33.94 3.30 9.70
N ALA A 276 -34.91 3.29 8.77
CA ALA A 276 -34.68 3.42 7.33
C ALA A 276 -33.55 2.52 6.81
N THR A 277 -33.43 1.31 7.35
CA THR A 277 -32.40 0.32 6.95
C THR A 277 -30.95 0.76 7.27
N ARG A 278 -30.74 1.70 8.20
CA ARG A 278 -29.41 2.30 8.46
C ARG A 278 -28.56 1.57 9.50
N VAL A 279 -28.96 0.38 9.95
CA VAL A 279 -28.12 -0.41 10.86
C VAL A 279 -26.93 -0.98 10.08
N ARG A 280 -25.72 -0.67 10.58
CA ARG A 280 -24.44 -0.97 9.95
C ARG A 280 -23.94 -2.37 10.30
N THR A 281 -23.08 -2.91 9.44
CA THR A 281 -22.47 -4.23 9.61
C THR A 281 -21.74 -4.36 10.95
N THR A 282 -21.04 -3.31 11.38
CA THR A 282 -20.31 -3.28 12.65
C THR A 282 -21.21 -3.50 13.86
N GLY A 283 -22.41 -2.89 13.88
CA GLY A 283 -23.37 -3.08 14.96
C GLY A 283 -23.96 -4.49 14.99
N LEU A 284 -24.31 -5.04 13.82
CA LEU A 284 -24.84 -6.40 13.70
C LEU A 284 -23.79 -7.45 14.12
N LEU A 285 -22.53 -7.26 13.73
CA LEU A 285 -21.45 -8.19 14.07
C LEU A 285 -21.07 -8.16 15.55
N ALA A 286 -21.25 -7.03 16.24
CA ALA A 286 -21.00 -6.95 17.67
C ALA A 286 -21.95 -7.86 18.48
N VAL A 287 -23.21 -8.00 18.05
CA VAL A 287 -24.24 -8.76 18.77
C VAL A 287 -24.41 -10.20 18.25
N ALA A 288 -24.06 -10.46 16.98
CA ALA A 288 -24.23 -11.75 16.32
C ALA A 288 -23.69 -12.97 17.11
N PRO A 289 -22.46 -12.95 17.68
CA PRO A 289 -21.95 -14.08 18.46
C PRO A 289 -22.76 -14.38 19.73
N HIS A 290 -23.38 -13.36 20.33
CA HIS A 290 -24.22 -13.52 21.52
C HIS A 290 -25.56 -14.17 21.14
N VAL A 291 -26.20 -13.69 20.07
CA VAL A 291 -27.47 -14.26 19.57
C VAL A 291 -27.28 -15.74 19.20
N ALA A 292 -26.18 -16.09 18.54
CA ALA A 292 -25.85 -17.47 18.20
C ALA A 292 -25.85 -18.41 19.43
N ARG A 293 -25.45 -17.92 20.60
CA ARG A 293 -25.32 -18.72 21.83
C ARG A 293 -26.54 -18.68 22.72
N LEU A 294 -27.17 -17.52 22.84
CA LEU A 294 -28.24 -17.28 23.79
C LEU A 294 -29.61 -17.70 23.23
N THR A 295 -29.75 -17.74 21.90
CA THR A 295 -31.02 -18.10 21.25
C THR A 295 -30.85 -19.18 20.16
N PRO A 296 -30.22 -20.33 20.44
CA PRO A 296 -30.02 -21.39 19.45
C PRO A 296 -31.34 -22.05 18.99
N GLN A 297 -32.44 -21.83 19.72
CA GLN A 297 -33.77 -22.36 19.43
C GLN A 297 -34.50 -21.59 18.32
N LEU A 298 -34.02 -20.41 17.91
CA LEU A 298 -34.60 -19.66 16.81
C LEU A 298 -34.71 -20.53 15.56
N LEU A 299 -35.84 -20.40 14.86
CA LEU A 299 -35.99 -21.00 13.55
C LEU A 299 -34.99 -20.37 12.59
N SER A 300 -34.93 -19.03 12.59
CA SER A 300 -33.99 -18.31 11.76
C SER A 300 -33.75 -16.87 12.22
N ILE A 301 -32.72 -16.24 11.67
CA ILE A 301 -32.46 -14.80 11.79
C ILE A 301 -32.50 -14.23 10.38
N GLU A 302 -33.52 -13.44 10.09
CA GLU A 302 -33.64 -12.76 8.81
C GLU A 302 -32.63 -11.60 8.78
N CYS A 303 -31.64 -11.69 7.88
CA CYS A 303 -30.50 -10.77 7.88
C CYS A 303 -30.15 -10.19 6.50
N TRP A 304 -30.95 -10.49 5.47
CA TRP A 304 -30.62 -10.10 4.10
C TRP A 304 -31.83 -9.94 3.18
N GLY A 305 -31.61 -9.38 1.98
CA GLY A 305 -32.67 -9.06 1.03
C GLY A 305 -33.49 -7.82 1.41
N GLY A 306 -34.63 -7.63 0.76
CA GLY A 306 -35.40 -6.38 0.89
C GLY A 306 -34.55 -5.15 0.51
N ALA A 307 -34.60 -4.10 1.33
CA ALA A 307 -33.85 -2.86 1.06
C ALA A 307 -32.37 -2.92 1.47
N THR A 308 -31.94 -3.94 2.23
CA THR A 308 -30.58 -3.93 2.82
C THR A 308 -29.47 -3.99 1.77
N TYR A 309 -29.72 -4.64 0.63
CA TYR A 309 -28.73 -4.76 -0.44
C TYR A 309 -28.37 -3.39 -1.03
N ASP A 310 -29.39 -2.64 -1.46
CA ASP A 310 -29.21 -1.32 -2.07
C ASP A 310 -28.73 -0.28 -1.05
N VAL A 311 -29.30 -0.30 0.16
CA VAL A 311 -28.95 0.67 1.21
C VAL A 311 -27.50 0.49 1.68
N ALA A 312 -27.00 -0.74 1.79
CA ALA A 312 -25.62 -1.00 2.17
C ALA A 312 -24.63 -0.32 1.22
N LEU A 313 -24.85 -0.47 -0.09
CA LEU A 313 -23.99 0.12 -1.11
C LEU A 313 -24.16 1.65 -1.20
N ARG A 314 -25.40 2.14 -1.26
CA ARG A 314 -25.68 3.56 -1.55
C ARG A 314 -25.46 4.49 -0.37
N PHE A 315 -25.84 4.06 0.83
CA PHE A 315 -25.90 4.95 1.99
C PHE A 315 -24.95 4.56 3.12
N LEU A 316 -24.60 3.27 3.23
CA LEU A 316 -23.66 2.83 4.27
C LEU A 316 -22.24 2.70 3.73
N HIS A 317 -22.06 2.67 2.41
CA HIS A 317 -20.79 2.45 1.73
C HIS A 317 -20.11 1.15 2.21
N GLU A 318 -20.91 0.10 2.38
CA GLU A 318 -20.51 -1.24 2.83
C GLU A 318 -20.98 -2.28 1.82
N ASP A 319 -20.21 -3.37 1.66
CA ASP A 319 -20.61 -4.47 0.78
C ASP A 319 -21.61 -5.41 1.49
N PRO A 320 -22.84 -5.58 0.95
CA PRO A 320 -23.84 -6.48 1.53
C PRO A 320 -23.43 -7.96 1.48
N TRP A 321 -22.51 -8.36 0.61
CA TRP A 321 -21.97 -9.71 0.54
C TRP A 321 -20.95 -9.98 1.64
N GLU A 322 -20.04 -9.02 1.91
CA GLU A 322 -19.12 -9.10 3.04
C GLU A 322 -19.90 -9.17 4.36
N ARG A 323 -20.99 -8.40 4.50
CA ARG A 323 -21.91 -8.48 5.63
C ARG A 323 -22.47 -9.90 5.80
N LEU A 324 -23.00 -10.49 4.73
CA LEU A 324 -23.57 -11.84 4.79
C LEU A 324 -22.52 -12.89 5.18
N ALA A 325 -21.33 -12.83 4.57
CA ALA A 325 -20.22 -13.75 4.87
C ALA A 325 -19.76 -13.63 6.34
N ALA A 326 -19.61 -12.40 6.84
CA ALA A 326 -19.21 -12.15 8.22
C ALA A 326 -20.28 -12.62 9.22
N LEU A 327 -21.56 -12.35 8.95
CA LEU A 327 -22.67 -12.83 9.77
C LEU A 327 -22.76 -14.37 9.77
N ARG A 328 -22.53 -15.01 8.61
CA ARG A 328 -22.52 -16.47 8.52
C ARG A 328 -21.43 -17.10 9.38
N LYS A 329 -20.26 -16.46 9.46
CA LYS A 329 -19.15 -16.87 10.32
C LYS A 329 -19.49 -16.65 11.81
N ALA A 330 -20.06 -15.51 12.15
CA ALA A 330 -20.40 -15.15 13.53
C ALA A 330 -21.57 -15.96 14.10
N ILE A 331 -22.51 -16.38 13.25
CA ILE A 331 -23.68 -17.16 13.59
C ILE A 331 -23.57 -18.48 12.82
N PRO A 332 -22.85 -19.51 13.26
CA PRO A 332 -22.65 -20.74 12.47
C PRO A 332 -23.79 -21.77 12.61
N ASN A 333 -24.73 -21.55 13.53
CA ASN A 333 -25.69 -22.55 14.00
C ASN A 333 -27.18 -22.27 13.66
N ILE A 334 -27.54 -21.06 13.25
CA ILE A 334 -28.93 -20.67 12.96
C ILE A 334 -29.13 -20.41 11.45
N CYS A 335 -30.28 -20.77 10.89
CA CYS A 335 -30.63 -20.46 9.49
C CYS A 335 -30.70 -18.95 9.23
N LEU A 336 -30.20 -18.49 8.08
CA LEU A 336 -30.13 -17.07 7.71
C LEU A 336 -30.91 -16.82 6.40
N PRO A 337 -32.24 -16.65 6.46
CA PRO A 337 -33.06 -16.38 5.28
C PRO A 337 -32.93 -14.94 4.81
N MET A 338 -33.42 -14.71 3.60
CA MET A 338 -33.54 -13.40 2.99
C MET A 338 -34.96 -13.17 2.46
N LEU A 339 -35.35 -11.89 2.37
CA LEU A 339 -36.53 -11.50 1.61
C LEU A 339 -36.17 -11.33 0.13
N LEU A 340 -36.78 -12.12 -0.74
CA LEU A 340 -36.55 -12.10 -2.19
C LEU A 340 -37.81 -11.67 -2.95
N ARG A 341 -37.67 -10.74 -3.90
CA ARG A 341 -38.74 -10.40 -4.84
C ARG A 341 -38.58 -11.27 -6.10
N GLY A 342 -39.48 -12.22 -6.30
CA GLY A 342 -39.36 -13.24 -7.36
C GLY A 342 -39.31 -12.75 -8.82
N ARG A 343 -39.55 -11.47 -9.09
CA ARG A 343 -39.49 -10.91 -10.46
C ARG A 343 -38.15 -10.31 -10.84
N ASN A 344 -37.40 -9.71 -9.90
CA ASN A 344 -36.26 -8.84 -10.21
C ASN A 344 -35.12 -9.00 -9.19
N THR A 345 -34.54 -10.20 -9.10
CA THR A 345 -33.34 -10.45 -8.28
C THR A 345 -32.10 -9.75 -8.80
#